data_AF-A0A819AWJ7-F1
#
_entry.id   AF-A0A819AWJ7-F1
#
_cell.length_a   1.000
_cell.length_b   1.000
_cell.length_c   1.000
_cell.angle_alpha   90.00
_cell.angle_beta   90.00
_cell.angle_gamma   90.00
#
_symmetry.space_group_name_H-M   'P 1'
#
loop_
_entity.id
_entity.type
_entity.pdbx_description
1 polymer ?
#
loop_
_entity_poly.entity_id
_entity_poly.type
_entity_poly.pdbx_seq_one_letter_code
_entity_poly.pdbx_strand_id
1 'polypeptide(L)'
;MISLPKGGQKGCKGPVICVPSEVQDTTNILPRHPSKSAFIRLKLKRQLKYRGWYKYQMICPDRVRAALRILCKINENYNNIQMDDNDYDYFHWDKQLINDITSGKQRSLNFIKEQINNNDEVSISDQEIYGDEEDDENDPRKKYSIPTNTCLQSNIAEDYVDFDQDIISIASAEKNRPASLLREKGLEAKAFPHLFPDGKNTFDETRENKMKFSTYANTRLFSADFRYASDPHYIFFLQYLNDIQHASSGISIQLRKSCSKSQFTLQNIGTKKYLSNMLKKDMIFKHLIKVRGSPQYWSASLAELFAMIRQLEVPTWFCSFSAADARWIELLHHLADYYNIPRKKKYLE
;
A
#
# COMPACT_ATOMS: atom_id res chain seq x y z
N MET A 1 -42.23 43.04 29.45
CA MET A 1 -40.80 43.45 29.48
C MET A 1 -40.09 42.59 30.50
N ILE A 2 -39.24 41.68 30.07
CA ILE A 2 -38.40 40.87 30.97
C ILE A 2 -37.07 41.62 31.11
N SER A 3 -36.74 42.02 32.34
CA SER A 3 -35.48 42.67 32.69
C SER A 3 -34.39 41.61 32.76
N LEU A 4 -33.36 41.73 31.92
CA LEU A 4 -32.17 40.88 32.02
C LEU A 4 -31.29 41.33 33.21
N PRO A 5 -30.58 40.39 33.85
CA PRO A 5 -29.63 40.73 34.92
C PRO A 5 -28.50 41.63 34.39
N LYS A 6 -28.12 42.62 35.19
CA LYS A 6 -27.02 43.56 34.90
C LYS A 6 -25.68 42.84 35.02
N GLY A 7 -25.22 42.24 33.93
CA GLY A 7 -23.91 41.61 33.89
C GLY A 7 -23.56 41.15 32.49
N GLY A 8 -23.27 42.09 31.58
CA GLY A 8 -22.52 41.96 30.32
C GLY A 8 -22.83 40.83 29.32
N GLN A 9 -23.71 39.89 29.64
CA GLN A 9 -23.93 38.68 28.86
C GLN A 9 -24.91 39.00 27.74
N LYS A 10 -24.43 38.95 26.49
CA LYS A 10 -25.28 39.11 25.31
C LYS A 10 -26.23 37.92 25.23
N GLY A 11 -27.53 38.19 25.29
CA GLY A 11 -28.56 37.15 25.15
C GLY A 11 -28.48 36.49 23.77
N CYS A 12 -28.47 35.16 23.73
CA CYS A 12 -28.57 34.42 22.47
C CYS A 12 -30.03 34.44 21.97
N LYS A 13 -30.24 34.74 20.69
CA LYS A 13 -31.56 34.71 20.06
C LYS A 13 -31.55 33.68 18.93
N GLY A 14 -32.12 32.51 19.21
CA GLY A 14 -32.25 31.38 18.30
C GLY A 14 -32.84 30.19 19.05
N PRO A 15 -33.39 29.17 18.36
CA PRO A 15 -33.82 27.94 19.01
C PRO A 15 -32.62 27.27 19.68
N VAL A 16 -32.61 27.25 21.01
CA VAL A 16 -31.61 26.51 21.79
C VAL A 16 -32.04 25.05 21.82
N ILE A 17 -31.26 24.19 21.17
CA ILE A 17 -31.43 22.74 21.27
C ILE A 17 -30.37 22.25 22.25
N CYS A 18 -30.80 21.89 23.46
CA CYS A 18 -29.94 21.22 24.42
C CYS A 18 -29.77 19.76 24.00
N VAL A 19 -28.64 19.45 23.37
CA VAL A 19 -28.25 18.05 23.12
C VAL A 19 -27.49 17.56 24.35
N PRO A 20 -27.99 16.54 25.07
CA PRO A 20 -27.24 15.94 26.17
C PRO A 20 -25.95 15.32 25.61
N SER A 21 -24.80 15.79 26.06
CA SER A 21 -23.52 15.16 25.73
C SER A 21 -23.24 14.04 26.73
N GLU A 22 -23.01 12.83 26.20
CA GLU A 22 -22.49 11.71 26.97
C GLU A 22 -20.99 11.96 27.24
N VAL A 23 -20.70 12.61 28.37
CA VAL A 23 -19.33 13.08 28.71
C VAL A 23 -18.37 11.91 28.97
N GLN A 24 -18.89 10.72 29.31
CA GLN A 24 -18.08 9.54 29.59
C GLN A 24 -17.36 9.03 28.33
N ASP A 25 -18.04 8.99 27.18
CA ASP A 25 -17.43 8.56 25.93
C ASP A 25 -16.35 9.55 25.47
N THR A 26 -16.59 10.85 25.62
CA THR A 26 -15.63 11.90 25.25
C THR A 26 -14.43 11.97 26.20
N THR A 27 -14.62 11.74 27.51
CA THR A 27 -13.51 11.71 28.49
C THR A 27 -12.67 10.44 28.40
N ASN A 28 -13.27 9.31 28.00
CA ASN A 28 -12.53 8.09 27.69
C ASN A 28 -11.77 8.16 26.35
N ILE A 29 -12.17 9.06 25.44
CA ILE A 29 -11.54 9.34 24.14
C ILE A 29 -10.73 10.65 24.18
N LEU A 30 -10.23 11.05 25.36
CA LEU A 30 -9.31 12.19 25.46
C LEU A 30 -8.13 12.03 24.46
N PRO A 31 -7.63 13.13 23.88
CA PRO A 31 -6.51 13.07 22.94
C PRO A 31 -5.37 12.28 23.56
N ARG A 32 -4.91 11.26 22.83
CA ARG A 32 -3.88 10.33 23.31
C ARG A 32 -2.65 11.13 23.70
N HIS A 33 -1.91 10.62 24.70
CA HIS A 33 -0.60 11.17 25.05
C HIS A 33 0.22 11.40 23.77
N PRO A 34 0.85 12.58 23.56
CA PRO A 34 1.55 12.92 22.32
C PRO A 34 2.54 11.85 21.83
N SER A 35 3.16 11.13 22.77
CA SER A 35 4.01 9.97 22.51
C SER A 35 3.35 8.82 21.75
N LYS A 36 2.08 8.56 22.04
CA LYS A 36 1.30 7.45 21.47
C LYS A 36 0.52 7.85 20.22
N SER A 37 0.45 9.15 19.90
CA SER A 37 -0.17 9.68 18.68
C SER A 37 0.85 10.02 17.60
N ALA A 38 2.14 9.87 17.89
CA ALA A 38 3.18 10.27 16.97
C ALA A 38 3.32 9.30 15.79
N PHE A 39 3.44 9.89 14.60
CA PHE A 39 3.67 9.18 13.35
C PHE A 39 5.08 9.51 12.84
N ILE A 40 5.73 8.53 12.25
CA ILE A 40 7.07 8.66 11.68
C ILE A 40 7.02 8.37 10.19
N ARG A 41 7.70 9.20 9.40
CA ARG A 41 7.89 9.01 7.96
C ARG A 41 9.05 8.03 7.74
N LEU A 42 8.76 6.85 7.21
CA LEU A 42 9.76 5.82 6.95
C LEU A 42 9.98 5.61 5.45
N LYS A 43 11.22 5.75 4.99
CA LYS A 43 11.66 5.35 3.65
C LYS A 43 12.37 4.00 3.73
N LEU A 44 11.76 2.95 3.17
CA LEU A 44 12.40 1.67 2.95
C LEU A 44 13.22 1.71 1.65
N LYS A 45 14.52 1.49 1.76
CA LYS A 45 15.47 1.48 0.64
C LYS A 45 16.11 0.11 0.47
N ARG A 46 16.58 -0.19 -0.76
CA ARG A 46 17.39 -1.40 -1.01
C ARG A 46 18.82 -1.25 -0.48
N GLN A 47 19.39 -0.05 -0.63
CA GLN A 47 20.68 0.37 -0.11
C GLN A 47 20.57 1.84 0.33
N LEU A 48 21.21 2.22 1.43
CA LEU A 48 21.12 3.58 1.97
C LEU A 48 21.65 4.62 0.98
N LYS A 49 22.70 4.28 0.23
CA LYS A 49 23.33 5.14 -0.78
C LYS A 49 22.42 5.51 -1.97
N TYR A 50 21.32 4.79 -2.19
CA TYR A 50 20.44 5.07 -3.31
C TYR A 50 19.57 6.31 -3.07
N ARG A 51 19.39 7.11 -4.12
CA ARG A 51 18.49 8.28 -4.09
C ARG A 51 17.02 7.87 -3.99
N GLY A 52 16.63 6.83 -4.74
CA GLY A 52 15.26 6.29 -4.75
C GLY A 52 14.94 5.43 -3.52
N TRP A 53 13.65 5.27 -3.26
CA TRP A 53 13.10 4.41 -2.21
C TRP A 53 12.15 3.37 -2.82
N TYR A 54 12.02 2.22 -2.15
CA TYR A 54 11.10 1.15 -2.54
C TYR A 54 9.70 1.40 -2.03
N LYS A 55 9.57 1.78 -0.76
CA LYS A 55 8.30 2.09 -0.12
C LYS A 55 8.48 3.28 0.80
N TYR A 56 7.55 4.21 0.74
CA TYR A 56 7.47 5.37 1.63
C TYR A 56 6.11 5.35 2.29
N GLN A 57 6.10 5.34 3.62
CA GLN A 57 4.86 5.28 4.38
C GLN A 57 5.02 5.98 5.71
N MET A 58 3.94 6.61 6.16
CA MET A 58 3.82 7.16 7.50
C MET A 58 3.31 6.06 8.45
N ILE A 59 4.05 5.79 9.52
CA ILE A 59 3.88 4.62 10.39
C ILE A 59 3.78 5.08 11.85
N CYS A 60 2.89 4.44 12.62
CA CYS A 60 2.86 4.57 14.08
C CYS A 60 3.74 3.47 14.70
N PRO A 61 4.86 3.80 15.36
CA PRO A 61 5.81 2.80 15.86
C PRO A 61 5.19 1.84 16.88
N ASP A 62 4.33 2.36 17.78
CA ASP A 62 3.66 1.55 18.80
C ASP A 62 2.79 0.45 18.19
N ARG A 63 2.03 0.78 17.14
CA ARG A 63 1.18 -0.18 16.43
C ARG A 63 2.01 -1.25 15.74
N VAL A 64 3.11 -0.88 15.10
CA VAL A 64 4.00 -1.84 14.43
C VAL A 64 4.65 -2.77 15.45
N ARG A 65 5.12 -2.25 16.57
CA ARG A 65 5.72 -3.05 17.63
C ARG A 65 4.71 -3.99 18.29
N ALA A 66 3.49 -3.52 18.55
CA ALA A 66 2.40 -4.37 19.05
C ALA A 66 2.06 -5.50 18.07
N ALA A 67 1.95 -5.20 16.76
CA ALA A 67 1.74 -6.20 15.73
C ALA A 67 2.89 -7.22 15.66
N LEU A 68 4.14 -6.75 15.78
CA LEU A 68 5.32 -7.61 15.77
C LEU A 68 5.37 -8.55 16.98
N ARG A 69 5.01 -8.06 18.18
CA ARG A 69 4.88 -8.91 19.39
C ARG A 69 3.84 -10.00 19.22
N ILE A 70 2.71 -9.71 18.59
CA ILE A 70 1.68 -10.70 18.29
C ILE A 70 2.23 -11.71 17.27
N LEU A 71 2.89 -11.22 16.22
CA LEU A 71 3.43 -12.07 15.17
C LEU A 71 4.49 -13.05 15.70
N CYS A 72 5.39 -12.61 16.58
CA CYS A 72 6.38 -13.46 17.23
C CYS A 72 5.78 -14.50 18.19
N LYS A 73 4.55 -14.31 18.67
CA LYS A 73 3.87 -15.31 19.52
C LYS A 73 3.18 -16.38 18.69
N ILE A 74 2.62 -16.00 17.54
CA ILE A 74 1.75 -16.88 16.74
C ILE A 74 2.56 -17.63 15.68
N ASN A 75 3.50 -16.95 15.00
CA ASN A 75 4.16 -17.51 13.83
C ASN A 75 5.57 -18.02 14.16
N GLU A 76 5.76 -19.33 13.98
CA GLU A 76 7.03 -20.03 14.24
C GLU A 76 8.23 -19.43 13.48
N ASN A 77 8.00 -18.83 12.30
CA ASN A 77 9.06 -18.26 11.47
C ASN A 77 9.70 -16.97 12.04
N TYR A 78 9.04 -16.31 12.98
CA TYR A 78 9.44 -15.00 13.52
C TYR A 78 9.93 -15.05 14.98
N ASN A 79 10.05 -16.25 15.57
CA ASN A 79 10.42 -16.44 16.97
C ASN A 79 11.80 -15.87 17.34
N ASN A 80 12.72 -15.79 16.38
CA ASN A 80 14.12 -15.39 16.64
C ASN A 80 14.34 -13.87 16.68
N ILE A 81 13.28 -13.07 16.60
CA ILE A 81 13.40 -11.60 16.59
C ILE A 81 13.53 -11.09 18.02
N GLN A 82 14.68 -10.49 18.34
CA GLN A 82 14.89 -9.79 19.61
C GLN A 82 14.38 -8.36 19.49
N MET A 83 13.45 -7.96 20.36
CA MET A 83 12.98 -6.58 20.48
C MET A 83 13.73 -5.91 21.63
N ASP A 84 14.31 -4.74 21.37
CA ASP A 84 14.79 -3.89 22.45
C ASP A 84 13.60 -3.11 23.03
N ASP A 85 13.37 -3.34 24.32
CA ASP A 85 12.32 -2.75 25.13
C ASP A 85 12.88 -1.64 26.06
N ASN A 86 14.13 -1.20 25.92
CA ASN A 86 14.73 -0.25 26.87
C ASN A 86 14.89 1.19 26.32
N ASP A 87 14.89 1.38 25.00
CA ASP A 87 15.10 2.69 24.36
C ASP A 87 13.83 3.16 23.63
N TYR A 88 12.91 3.77 24.40
CA TYR A 88 11.51 4.01 23.99
C TYR A 88 11.14 5.46 23.67
N ASP A 89 12.11 6.37 23.63
CA ASP A 89 11.87 7.77 23.21
C ASP A 89 12.20 7.94 21.72
N TYR A 90 11.23 7.60 20.86
CA TYR A 90 11.34 7.85 19.40
C TYR A 90 11.49 9.34 19.08
N PHE A 91 10.97 10.19 19.96
CA PHE A 91 11.15 11.62 19.95
C PHE A 91 11.93 11.89 21.24
N HIS A 92 13.13 12.43 21.14
CA HIS A 92 13.68 13.18 22.26
C HIS A 92 12.69 14.34 22.49
N TRP A 93 11.68 14.14 23.31
CA TRP A 93 10.83 15.23 23.74
C TRP A 93 11.75 16.25 24.37
N ASP A 94 11.77 17.47 23.84
CA ASP A 94 12.50 18.58 24.45
C ASP A 94 12.20 18.55 25.94
N LYS A 95 13.23 18.27 26.75
CA LYS A 95 13.12 18.23 28.22
C LYS A 95 12.52 19.54 28.77
N GLN A 96 12.55 20.62 27.97
CA GLN A 96 11.89 21.89 28.23
C GLN A 96 10.35 21.80 28.23
N LEU A 97 9.71 21.05 27.33
CA LEU A 97 8.23 20.98 27.27
C LEU A 97 7.64 20.24 28.48
N ILE A 98 8.32 19.20 28.97
CA ILE A 98 7.93 18.48 30.19
C ILE A 98 8.06 19.40 31.41
N ASN A 99 9.08 20.25 31.44
CA ASN A 99 9.27 21.25 32.50
C ASN A 99 8.19 22.33 32.46
N ASP A 100 7.76 22.79 31.27
CA ASP A 100 6.72 23.81 31.13
C ASP A 100 5.33 23.31 31.54
N ILE A 101 4.97 22.07 31.19
CA ILE A 101 3.71 21.44 31.61
C ILE A 101 3.68 21.25 33.14
N THR A 102 4.82 20.90 33.73
CA THR A 102 4.95 20.71 35.19
C THR A 102 4.90 22.05 35.94
N SER A 103 5.51 23.09 35.38
CA SER A 103 5.50 24.46 35.91
C SER A 103 4.13 25.13 35.80
N GLY A 104 3.40 24.90 34.70
CA GLY A 104 2.05 25.41 34.49
C GLY A 104 1.00 24.81 35.43
N LYS A 105 1.16 23.53 35.82
CA LYS A 105 0.32 22.88 36.84
C LYS A 105 0.53 23.46 38.25
N GLN A 106 1.75 23.85 38.60
CA GLN A 106 2.03 24.50 39.89
C GLN A 106 1.50 25.95 39.94
N ARG A 107 1.62 26.71 38.84
CA ARG A 107 1.08 28.08 38.76
C ARG A 107 -0.45 28.11 38.87
N SER A 108 -1.14 27.20 38.19
CA SER A 108 -2.61 27.11 38.23
C SER A 108 -3.15 26.66 39.59
N LEU A 109 -2.48 25.72 40.27
CA LEU A 109 -2.85 25.31 41.63
C LEU A 109 -2.62 26.40 42.69
N ASN A 110 -1.59 27.23 42.52
CA ASN A 110 -1.32 28.34 43.44
C ASN A 110 -2.31 29.51 43.21
N PHE A 111 -2.66 29.82 41.97
CA PHE A 111 -3.62 30.88 41.63
C PHE A 111 -5.04 30.56 42.15
N ILE A 112 -5.46 29.29 42.09
CA ILE A 112 -6.75 28.85 42.63
C ILE A 112 -6.75 28.88 44.17
N LYS A 113 -5.61 28.57 44.82
CA LYS A 113 -5.49 28.65 46.28
C LYS A 113 -5.49 30.09 46.81
N GLU A 114 -4.93 31.04 46.07
CA GLU A 114 -4.92 32.47 46.43
C GLU A 114 -6.31 33.11 46.27
N GLN A 115 -7.06 32.73 45.23
CA GLN A 115 -8.40 33.25 44.95
C GLN A 115 -9.49 32.74 45.92
N ILE A 116 -9.31 31.56 46.52
CA ILE A 116 -10.27 31.02 47.51
C ILE A 116 -10.11 31.71 48.89
N ASN A 117 -8.98 32.38 49.14
CA ASN A 117 -8.66 32.90 50.48
C ASN A 117 -9.02 34.38 50.70
N ASN A 118 -9.37 35.13 49.65
CA ASN A 118 -9.70 36.55 49.74
C ASN A 118 -11.15 36.78 49.29
N ASN A 119 -12.09 36.71 50.24
CA ASN A 119 -13.40 37.33 50.08
C ASN A 119 -13.20 38.85 50.19
N ASP A 120 -13.28 39.58 49.09
CA ASP A 120 -13.75 40.97 49.07
C ASP A 120 -14.15 41.38 47.65
N GLU A 121 -15.30 42.04 47.55
CA GLU A 121 -15.92 42.55 46.33
C GLU A 121 -15.04 43.61 45.67
N VAL A 122 -14.73 43.46 44.37
CA VAL A 122 -14.07 44.50 43.59
C VAL A 122 -14.81 44.75 42.28
N SER A 123 -15.43 45.93 42.21
CA SER A 123 -15.97 46.60 41.03
C SER A 123 -14.88 46.96 40.03
N ILE A 124 -15.05 46.57 38.76
CA ILE A 124 -14.15 46.92 37.66
C ILE A 124 -14.92 47.80 36.67
N SER A 125 -14.40 49.00 36.45
CA SER A 125 -14.87 49.99 35.48
C SER A 125 -14.52 49.57 34.05
N ASP A 126 -15.52 49.57 33.16
CA ASP A 126 -15.38 49.31 31.73
C ASP A 126 -14.64 50.47 31.03
N GLN A 127 -13.50 50.19 30.40
CA GLN A 127 -12.95 51.00 29.31
C GLN A 127 -12.91 50.15 28.04
N GLU A 128 -13.48 50.72 26.98
CA GLU A 128 -13.78 50.09 25.70
C GLU A 128 -12.53 49.74 24.86
N ILE A 129 -12.67 48.68 24.07
CA ILE A 129 -11.67 48.06 23.18
C ILE A 129 -11.43 48.91 21.93
N TYR A 130 -10.18 49.00 21.47
CA TYR A 130 -9.85 49.06 20.04
C TYR A 130 -8.77 48.02 19.70
N GLY A 131 -8.84 47.53 18.46
CA GLY A 131 -8.20 46.34 17.90
C GLY A 131 -6.70 46.16 18.13
N ASP A 132 -6.24 44.91 18.04
CA ASP A 132 -5.58 44.46 16.82
C ASP A 132 -5.54 42.92 16.73
N GLU A 133 -5.82 42.43 15.53
CA GLU A 133 -5.63 41.04 15.11
C GLU A 133 -4.14 40.80 14.87
N GLU A 134 -3.36 40.48 15.90
CA GLU A 134 -1.98 40.00 15.70
C GLU A 134 -1.52 39.14 16.90
N ASP A 135 -0.76 38.09 16.60
CA ASP A 135 -0.12 37.13 17.50
C ASP A 135 -0.97 36.06 18.20
N ASP A 136 -1.44 35.09 17.41
CA ASP A 136 -1.71 33.71 17.89
C ASP A 136 -0.87 32.68 17.13
N GLU A 137 0.42 33.02 16.92
CA GLU A 137 1.45 32.16 16.30
C GLU A 137 2.21 31.32 17.34
N ASN A 138 2.02 31.60 18.63
CA ASN A 138 2.73 30.97 19.74
C ASN A 138 1.89 29.99 20.58
N ASP A 139 0.67 29.61 20.16
CA ASP A 139 -0.05 28.51 20.85
C ASP A 139 0.50 27.15 20.38
N PRO A 140 1.20 26.38 21.24
CA PRO A 140 1.77 25.08 20.88
C PRO A 140 0.70 24.06 20.47
N ARG A 141 -0.59 24.29 20.79
CA ARG A 141 -1.70 23.42 20.37
C ARG A 141 -2.03 23.56 18.89
N LYS A 142 -1.81 24.73 18.26
CA LYS A 142 -2.06 24.94 16.83
C LYS A 142 -1.10 24.12 15.95
N LYS A 143 0.15 23.94 16.39
CA LYS A 143 1.18 23.17 15.66
C LYS A 143 0.89 21.66 15.56
N TYR A 144 0.07 21.14 16.47
CA TYR A 144 -0.28 19.70 16.54
C TYR A 144 -1.78 19.43 16.45
N SER A 145 -2.60 20.47 16.23
CA SER A 145 -4.03 20.32 15.99
C SER A 145 -4.26 19.82 14.57
N ILE A 146 -5.12 18.82 14.42
CA ILE A 146 -5.60 18.39 13.10
C ILE A 146 -6.59 19.46 12.64
N PRO A 147 -6.36 20.16 11.51
CA PRO A 147 -7.30 21.16 11.03
C PRO A 147 -8.66 20.50 10.75
N THR A 148 -9.73 21.13 11.19
CA THR A 148 -11.10 20.64 10.98
C THR A 148 -11.49 20.75 9.51
N ASN A 149 -12.05 19.67 8.96
CA ASN A 149 -12.50 19.54 7.57
C ASN A 149 -13.37 20.74 7.14
N THR A 150 -12.73 21.71 6.49
CA THR A 150 -13.42 22.75 5.73
C THR A 150 -13.23 22.41 4.26
N CYS A 151 -14.28 22.54 3.45
CA CYS A 151 -14.35 22.07 2.05
C CYS A 151 -13.30 22.66 1.09
N LEU A 152 -12.39 23.51 1.59
CA LEU A 152 -11.33 24.21 0.86
C LEU A 152 -9.93 23.61 1.10
N GLN A 153 -9.82 22.56 1.92
CA GLN A 153 -8.55 21.90 2.25
C GLN A 153 -8.46 20.52 1.58
N SER A 154 -7.26 20.18 1.07
CA SER A 154 -6.89 18.85 0.56
C SER A 154 -7.19 17.78 1.61
N ASN A 155 -7.77 16.65 1.19
CA ASN A 155 -8.04 15.51 2.08
C ASN A 155 -6.79 14.65 2.36
N ILE A 156 -5.63 15.03 1.81
CA ILE A 156 -4.39 14.26 1.93
C ILE A 156 -3.56 14.87 3.05
N ALA A 157 -3.47 14.15 4.18
CA ALA A 157 -2.69 14.54 5.35
C ALA A 157 -1.20 14.79 5.06
N GLU A 158 -0.70 14.34 3.90
CA GLU A 158 0.68 14.48 3.44
C GLU A 158 1.01 15.91 2.98
N ASP A 159 0.01 16.71 2.60
CA ASP A 159 0.18 18.09 2.11
C ASP A 159 0.30 19.13 3.25
N TYR A 160 -0.06 18.76 4.49
CA TYR A 160 -0.23 19.71 5.62
C TYR A 160 0.91 19.71 6.63
N VAL A 161 1.95 18.91 6.41
CA VAL A 161 3.07 18.77 7.33
C VAL A 161 4.32 19.27 6.64
N ASP A 162 4.47 20.60 6.62
CA ASP A 162 5.69 21.29 6.23
C ASP A 162 6.50 21.61 7.49
N PHE A 163 7.41 20.70 7.84
CA PHE A 163 8.57 20.93 8.72
C PHE A 163 9.60 19.86 8.35
N ASP A 164 10.88 20.17 8.45
CA ASP A 164 12.05 19.29 8.32
C ASP A 164 12.04 18.07 9.29
N GLN A 165 10.95 17.31 9.33
CA GLN A 165 10.81 16.11 10.12
C GLN A 165 11.76 15.06 9.58
N ASP A 166 12.68 14.61 10.43
CA ASP A 166 13.67 13.57 10.17
C ASP A 166 13.06 12.37 9.46
N ILE A 167 13.23 12.32 8.14
CA ILE A 167 12.80 11.18 7.34
C ILE A 167 13.75 10.03 7.62
N ILE A 168 13.28 9.06 8.39
CA ILE A 168 14.09 7.88 8.71
C ILE A 168 14.17 7.01 7.46
N SER A 169 15.39 6.77 6.98
CA SER A 169 15.64 5.84 5.88
C SER A 169 16.31 4.57 6.40
N ILE A 170 15.71 3.41 6.09
CA ILE A 170 16.17 2.10 6.53
C ILE A 170 16.37 1.19 5.32
N ALA A 171 17.47 0.44 5.31
CA ALA A 171 17.76 -0.56 4.29
C ALA A 171 18.10 -1.92 4.94
N SER A 172 17.08 -2.61 5.45
CA SER A 172 17.25 -3.86 6.22
C SER A 172 17.96 -4.99 5.45
N ALA A 173 17.98 -4.94 4.11
CA ALA A 173 18.53 -5.97 3.24
C ALA A 173 19.86 -5.60 2.54
N GLU A 174 20.48 -4.45 2.84
CA GLU A 174 21.60 -3.90 2.05
C GLU A 174 22.83 -4.82 1.91
N LYS A 175 23.11 -5.65 2.92
CA LYS A 175 24.26 -6.57 2.94
C LYS A 175 23.89 -8.02 2.59
N ASN A 176 22.62 -8.29 2.32
CA ASN A 176 22.13 -9.64 2.05
C ASN A 176 22.10 -9.91 0.54
N ARG A 177 22.25 -11.19 0.18
CA ARG A 177 22.07 -11.64 -1.21
C ARG A 177 20.61 -12.04 -1.43
N PRO A 178 20.02 -11.75 -2.59
CA PRO A 178 18.65 -12.16 -2.88
C PRO A 178 18.55 -13.69 -2.86
N ALA A 179 17.59 -14.20 -2.09
CA ALA A 179 17.24 -15.61 -2.10
C ALA A 179 16.42 -15.96 -3.35
N SER A 180 16.52 -17.21 -3.81
CA SER A 180 15.70 -17.69 -4.92
C SER A 180 14.30 -18.02 -4.43
N LEU A 181 13.28 -17.38 -5.03
CA LEU A 181 11.89 -17.55 -4.65
C LEU A 181 11.40 -19.00 -4.73
N LEU A 182 11.94 -19.80 -5.66
CA LEU A 182 11.52 -21.20 -5.84
C LEU A 182 12.19 -22.18 -4.86
N ARG A 183 13.27 -21.77 -4.19
CA ARG A 183 14.07 -22.65 -3.33
C ARG A 183 13.80 -22.42 -1.85
N GLU A 184 13.35 -21.22 -1.49
CA GLU A 184 13.07 -20.87 -0.11
C GLU A 184 11.79 -21.56 0.37
N LYS A 185 11.92 -22.39 1.40
CA LYS A 185 10.78 -23.08 2.02
C LYS A 185 9.90 -22.11 2.80
N GLY A 186 8.59 -22.23 2.63
CA GLY A 186 7.60 -21.47 3.40
C GLY A 186 7.62 -19.97 3.08
N LEU A 187 8.09 -19.59 1.89
CA LEU A 187 8.19 -18.20 1.44
C LEU A 187 6.85 -17.47 1.55
N GLU A 188 5.77 -18.16 1.20
CA GLU A 188 4.40 -17.65 1.23
C GLU A 188 3.97 -17.17 2.63
N ALA A 189 4.23 -17.98 3.66
CA ALA A 189 3.93 -17.62 5.04
C ALA A 189 4.76 -16.45 5.57
N LYS A 190 6.01 -16.31 5.08
CA LYS A 190 6.89 -15.18 5.42
C LYS A 190 6.53 -13.89 4.68
N ALA A 191 6.05 -14.01 3.45
CA ALA A 191 5.68 -12.84 2.63
C ALA A 191 4.33 -12.26 3.07
N PHE A 192 3.38 -13.12 3.46
CA PHE A 192 2.02 -12.73 3.84
C PHE A 192 1.64 -13.21 5.25
N PRO A 193 2.23 -12.64 6.32
CA PRO A 193 1.91 -13.03 7.69
C PRO A 193 0.44 -12.82 8.07
N HIS A 194 -0.27 -11.88 7.42
CA HIS A 194 -1.68 -11.64 7.67
C HIS A 194 -2.61 -12.71 7.05
N LEU A 195 -2.17 -13.41 5.99
CA LEU A 195 -2.90 -14.55 5.40
C LEU A 195 -2.53 -15.87 6.08
N PHE A 196 -1.32 -15.94 6.63
CA PHE A 196 -0.77 -17.12 7.31
C PHE A 196 -0.32 -16.78 8.73
N PRO A 197 -1.26 -16.53 9.65
CA PRO A 197 -0.93 -16.16 11.03
C PRO A 197 -0.09 -17.24 11.72
N ASP A 198 -0.46 -18.52 11.57
CA ASP A 198 0.24 -19.65 12.19
C ASP A 198 1.53 -20.06 11.45
N GLY A 199 1.77 -19.51 10.27
CA GLY A 199 2.91 -19.86 9.42
C GLY A 199 2.86 -21.28 8.81
N LYS A 200 1.71 -21.96 8.89
CA LYS A 200 1.48 -23.35 8.44
C LYS A 200 0.63 -23.40 7.16
N ASN A 201 0.56 -24.59 6.55
CA ASN A 201 -0.16 -24.91 5.33
C ASN A 201 0.38 -24.22 4.06
N THR A 202 1.69 -24.02 3.97
CA THR A 202 2.37 -23.49 2.79
C THR A 202 2.54 -24.56 1.70
N PHE A 203 2.81 -24.16 0.45
CA PHE A 203 3.02 -25.11 -0.65
C PHE A 203 4.13 -26.14 -0.37
N ASP A 204 5.22 -25.72 0.27
CA ASP A 204 6.43 -26.55 0.48
C ASP A 204 6.32 -27.60 1.59
N GLU A 205 5.22 -27.60 2.36
CA GLU A 205 5.01 -28.56 3.43
C GLU A 205 4.87 -29.99 2.92
N THR A 206 5.45 -30.93 3.67
CA THR A 206 5.38 -32.35 3.39
C THR A 206 3.95 -32.84 3.57
N ARG A 207 3.35 -33.34 2.49
CA ARG A 207 2.01 -33.93 2.47
C ARG A 207 2.12 -35.38 2.02
N GLU A 208 1.17 -36.21 2.43
CA GLU A 208 1.07 -37.61 2.01
C GLU A 208 0.97 -37.71 0.47
N ASN A 209 0.11 -36.87 -0.12
CA ASN A 209 -0.08 -36.79 -1.55
C ASN A 209 0.61 -35.56 -2.14
N LYS A 210 1.45 -35.77 -3.16
CA LYS A 210 2.13 -34.69 -3.87
C LYS A 210 1.14 -33.85 -4.68
N MET A 211 1.00 -32.58 -4.32
CA MET A 211 0.15 -31.63 -5.03
C MET A 211 0.93 -30.86 -6.10
N LYS A 212 0.32 -30.60 -7.26
CA LYS A 212 0.87 -29.68 -8.27
C LYS A 212 0.62 -28.24 -7.84
N PHE A 213 1.55 -27.34 -8.15
CA PHE A 213 1.43 -25.91 -7.81
C PHE A 213 0.13 -25.29 -8.34
N SER A 214 -0.27 -25.59 -9.59
CA SER A 214 -1.54 -25.09 -10.15
C SER A 214 -2.77 -25.59 -9.37
N THR A 215 -2.77 -26.84 -8.89
CA THR A 215 -3.85 -27.36 -8.05
C THR A 215 -3.88 -26.66 -6.70
N TYR A 216 -2.71 -26.41 -6.11
CA TYR A 216 -2.57 -25.65 -4.87
C TYR A 216 -3.13 -24.23 -5.00
N ALA A 217 -2.67 -23.48 -6.02
CA ALA A 217 -3.12 -22.12 -6.29
C ALA A 217 -4.63 -22.07 -6.56
N ASN A 218 -5.17 -22.97 -7.38
CA ASN A 218 -6.60 -23.04 -7.64
C ASN A 218 -7.40 -23.34 -6.36
N THR A 219 -6.92 -24.27 -5.53
CA THR A 219 -7.59 -24.59 -4.26
C THR A 219 -7.63 -23.35 -3.38
N ARG A 220 -6.53 -22.57 -3.29
CA ARG A 220 -6.49 -21.32 -2.50
C ARG A 220 -7.40 -20.23 -3.04
N LEU A 221 -7.40 -20.02 -4.36
CA LEU A 221 -8.18 -18.95 -4.99
C LEU A 221 -9.68 -19.26 -5.08
N PHE A 222 -10.05 -20.54 -5.21
CA PHE A 222 -11.44 -20.99 -5.34
C PHE A 222 -11.98 -21.67 -4.07
N SER A 223 -11.27 -21.53 -2.94
CA SER A 223 -11.78 -21.96 -1.64
C SER A 223 -13.02 -21.14 -1.25
N ALA A 224 -13.87 -21.72 -0.39
CA ALA A 224 -14.98 -20.99 0.23
C ALA A 224 -14.50 -19.77 1.04
N ASP A 225 -13.27 -19.85 1.56
CA ASP A 225 -12.60 -18.74 2.21
C ASP A 225 -12.00 -17.76 1.18
N PHE A 226 -12.59 -16.57 1.12
CA PHE A 226 -12.21 -15.53 0.16
C PHE A 226 -10.98 -14.72 0.58
N ARG A 227 -10.40 -14.93 1.76
CA ARG A 227 -9.25 -14.13 2.25
C ARG A 227 -8.09 -14.10 1.26
N TYR A 228 -7.79 -15.25 0.65
CA TYR A 228 -6.73 -15.39 -0.35
C TYR A 228 -7.09 -14.75 -1.69
N ALA A 229 -8.34 -14.90 -2.13
CA ALA A 229 -8.80 -14.33 -3.39
C ALA A 229 -9.05 -12.82 -3.32
N SER A 230 -9.25 -12.27 -2.12
CA SER A 230 -9.51 -10.85 -1.91
C SER A 230 -8.24 -10.01 -1.90
N ASP A 231 -7.07 -10.60 -1.65
CA ASP A 231 -5.79 -9.87 -1.63
C ASP A 231 -5.13 -9.86 -3.03
N PRO A 232 -5.09 -8.71 -3.74
CA PRO A 232 -4.47 -8.62 -5.05
C PRO A 232 -2.96 -8.93 -5.01
N HIS A 233 -2.27 -8.57 -3.94
CA HIS A 233 -0.83 -8.77 -3.82
C HIS A 233 -0.49 -10.26 -3.78
N TYR A 234 -1.32 -11.04 -3.10
CA TYR A 234 -1.19 -12.49 -3.05
C TYR A 234 -1.45 -13.15 -4.41
N ILE A 235 -2.47 -12.70 -5.15
CA ILE A 235 -2.76 -13.20 -6.51
C ILE A 235 -1.56 -12.96 -7.43
N PHE A 236 -1.02 -11.74 -7.45
CA PHE A 236 0.14 -11.42 -8.30
C PHE A 236 1.40 -12.18 -7.87
N PHE A 237 1.57 -12.43 -6.57
CA PHE A 237 2.65 -13.27 -6.07
C PHE A 237 2.54 -14.72 -6.59
N LEU A 238 1.36 -15.33 -6.50
CA LEU A 238 1.13 -16.68 -7.03
C LEU A 238 1.34 -16.75 -8.55
N GLN A 239 0.87 -15.74 -9.28
CA GLN A 239 1.09 -15.63 -10.72
C GLN A 239 2.59 -15.57 -11.04
N TYR A 240 3.33 -14.71 -10.35
CA TYR A 240 4.77 -14.56 -10.55
C TYR A 240 5.53 -15.86 -10.26
N LEU A 241 5.20 -16.57 -9.18
CA LEU A 241 5.77 -17.87 -8.88
C LEU A 241 5.48 -18.90 -9.97
N ASN A 242 4.25 -18.93 -10.48
CA ASN A 242 3.86 -19.84 -11.56
C ASN A 242 4.68 -19.57 -12.83
N ASP A 243 4.86 -18.30 -13.20
CA ASP A 243 5.60 -17.90 -14.39
C ASP A 243 7.09 -18.26 -14.28
N ILE A 244 7.72 -18.03 -13.12
CA ILE A 244 9.11 -18.45 -12.88
C ILE A 244 9.21 -19.98 -12.93
N GLN A 245 8.27 -20.70 -12.32
CA GLN A 245 8.26 -22.16 -12.34
C GLN A 245 8.11 -22.71 -13.77
N HIS A 246 7.24 -22.12 -14.59
CA HIS A 246 7.08 -22.47 -16.00
C HIS A 246 8.34 -22.17 -16.81
N ALA A 247 8.96 -20.99 -16.64
CA ALA A 247 10.20 -20.62 -17.31
C ALA A 247 11.35 -21.59 -16.94
N SER A 248 11.56 -21.84 -15.63
CA SER A 248 12.59 -22.73 -15.12
C SER A 248 12.41 -24.18 -15.60
N SER A 249 11.17 -24.67 -15.56
CA SER A 249 10.82 -26.00 -16.06
C SER A 249 11.03 -26.10 -17.58
N GLY A 250 10.66 -25.06 -18.33
CA GLY A 250 10.87 -24.97 -19.77
C GLY A 250 12.35 -25.04 -20.14
N ILE A 251 13.18 -24.24 -19.46
CA ILE A 251 14.64 -24.25 -19.62
C ILE A 251 15.20 -25.65 -19.33
N SER A 252 14.80 -26.25 -18.21
CA SER A 252 15.26 -27.59 -17.80
C SER A 252 14.90 -28.67 -18.82
N ILE A 253 13.69 -28.62 -19.39
CA ILE A 253 13.27 -29.53 -20.45
C ILE A 253 14.11 -29.32 -21.71
N GLN A 254 14.38 -28.07 -22.08
CA GLN A 254 15.16 -27.76 -23.27
C GLN A 254 16.62 -28.20 -23.14
N LEU A 255 17.23 -27.99 -21.97
CA LEU A 255 18.58 -28.49 -21.66
C LEU A 255 18.67 -30.01 -21.77
N ARG A 256 17.67 -30.74 -21.24
CA ARG A 256 17.65 -32.21 -21.41
C ARG A 256 17.50 -32.63 -22.88
N LYS A 257 16.66 -31.92 -23.65
CA LYS A 257 16.50 -32.16 -25.08
C LYS A 257 17.78 -31.90 -25.88
N SER A 258 18.57 -30.87 -25.52
CA SER A 258 19.85 -30.60 -26.20
C SER A 258 20.91 -31.66 -25.91
N CYS A 259 20.92 -32.25 -24.72
CA CYS A 259 21.89 -33.29 -24.35
C CYS A 259 21.62 -34.64 -25.02
N SER A 260 20.36 -34.96 -25.33
CA SER A 260 20.00 -36.32 -25.79
C SER A 260 20.10 -36.52 -27.31
N LYS A 261 20.18 -35.45 -28.10
CA LYS A 261 20.36 -35.50 -29.58
C LYS A 261 21.15 -34.27 -30.03
N SER A 262 22.48 -34.30 -29.93
CA SER A 262 23.32 -33.23 -30.46
C SER A 262 23.35 -33.30 -31.99
N GLN A 263 22.32 -32.73 -32.65
CA GLN A 263 22.38 -32.37 -34.08
C GLN A 263 23.26 -31.13 -34.34
N PHE A 264 23.89 -30.59 -33.29
CA PHE A 264 24.57 -29.31 -33.29
C PHE A 264 26.06 -29.51 -33.00
N THR A 265 26.88 -29.46 -34.03
CA THR A 265 28.34 -29.37 -33.91
C THR A 265 28.74 -27.90 -33.71
N LEU A 266 29.81 -27.61 -32.94
CA LEU A 266 30.34 -26.25 -32.78
C LEU A 266 30.55 -25.52 -34.12
N GLN A 267 30.92 -26.27 -35.16
CA GLN A 267 31.13 -25.79 -36.53
C GLN A 267 29.83 -25.25 -37.19
N ASN A 268 28.69 -25.85 -36.88
CA ASN A 268 27.38 -25.39 -37.37
C ASN A 268 26.96 -24.08 -36.69
N ILE A 269 27.31 -23.90 -35.42
CA ILE A 269 26.99 -22.68 -34.65
C ILE A 269 27.84 -21.50 -35.13
N GLY A 270 29.10 -21.72 -35.50
CA GLY A 270 29.95 -20.67 -36.09
C GLY A 270 29.46 -20.16 -37.45
N THR A 271 28.58 -20.90 -38.13
CA THR A 271 28.07 -20.53 -39.45
C THR A 271 26.91 -19.54 -39.34
N LYS A 272 27.12 -18.28 -39.75
CA LYS A 272 26.12 -17.19 -39.69
C LYS A 272 24.76 -17.54 -40.34
N LYS A 273 24.75 -18.32 -41.42
CA LYS A 273 23.53 -18.80 -42.10
C LYS A 273 22.72 -19.79 -41.25
N TYR A 274 23.38 -20.63 -40.48
CA TYR A 274 22.71 -21.60 -39.63
C TYR A 274 22.12 -20.93 -38.39
N LEU A 275 22.88 -20.01 -37.78
CA LEU A 275 22.38 -19.14 -36.70
C LEU A 275 21.16 -18.32 -37.12
N SER A 276 21.19 -17.71 -38.31
CA SER A 276 20.03 -16.93 -38.78
C SER A 276 18.79 -17.80 -39.01
N ASN A 277 18.95 -19.02 -39.52
CA ASN A 277 17.84 -19.96 -39.67
C ASN A 277 17.32 -20.47 -38.31
N MET A 278 18.20 -20.67 -37.32
CA MET A 278 17.80 -21.05 -35.97
C MET A 278 17.02 -19.92 -35.27
N LEU A 279 17.44 -18.67 -35.50
CA LEU A 279 16.75 -17.47 -35.02
C LEU A 279 15.38 -17.31 -35.70
N LYS A 280 15.31 -17.49 -37.04
CA LYS A 280 14.04 -17.47 -37.80
C LYS A 280 13.04 -18.54 -37.36
N LYS A 281 13.52 -19.71 -36.95
CA LYS A 281 12.68 -20.80 -36.42
C LYS A 281 12.38 -20.63 -34.93
N ASP A 282 12.88 -19.56 -34.30
CA ASP A 282 12.62 -19.21 -32.91
C ASP A 282 12.90 -20.34 -31.90
N MET A 283 13.87 -21.20 -32.26
CA MET A 283 14.20 -22.41 -31.50
C MET A 283 14.75 -22.08 -30.10
N ILE A 284 15.25 -20.87 -29.91
CA ILE A 284 15.80 -20.36 -28.64
C ILE A 284 14.66 -20.14 -27.63
N PHE A 285 13.58 -19.48 -28.05
CA PHE A 285 12.50 -19.07 -27.16
C PHE A 285 11.40 -20.12 -27.00
N LYS A 286 11.47 -21.23 -27.74
CA LYS A 286 10.47 -22.32 -27.72
C LYS A 286 10.18 -22.88 -26.32
N HIS A 287 11.09 -22.72 -25.37
CA HIS A 287 10.89 -23.13 -23.98
C HIS A 287 9.87 -22.25 -23.21
N LEU A 288 9.54 -21.06 -23.73
CA LEU A 288 8.63 -20.08 -23.13
C LEU A 288 7.16 -20.25 -23.56
N ILE A 289 6.80 -21.28 -24.34
CA ILE A 289 5.42 -21.52 -24.81
C ILE A 289 4.39 -21.48 -23.65
N LYS A 290 4.79 -21.92 -22.44
CA LYS A 290 3.91 -21.95 -21.26
C LYS A 290 3.85 -20.64 -20.47
N VAL A 291 4.74 -19.69 -20.75
CA VAL A 291 4.77 -18.38 -20.10
C VAL A 291 3.84 -17.46 -20.88
N ARG A 292 2.77 -17.00 -20.22
CA ARG A 292 1.77 -16.14 -20.85
C ARG A 292 2.41 -14.81 -21.29
N GLY A 293 1.93 -14.28 -22.41
CA GLY A 293 2.45 -13.04 -22.98
C GLY A 293 3.77 -13.17 -23.74
N SER A 294 4.43 -14.34 -23.70
CA SER A 294 5.62 -14.56 -24.52
C SER A 294 5.28 -14.61 -26.02
N PRO A 295 6.21 -14.24 -26.93
CA PRO A 295 5.97 -14.35 -28.37
C PRO A 295 5.59 -15.77 -28.81
N GLN A 296 6.17 -16.78 -28.16
CA GLN A 296 5.91 -18.19 -28.43
C GLN A 296 4.53 -18.65 -27.94
N TYR A 297 4.06 -18.12 -26.81
CA TYR A 297 2.68 -18.31 -26.37
C TYR A 297 1.70 -17.77 -27.42
N TRP A 298 1.90 -16.54 -27.89
CA TRP A 298 1.03 -15.94 -28.92
C TRP A 298 1.10 -16.64 -30.27
N SER A 299 2.28 -17.10 -30.68
CA SER A 299 2.43 -17.90 -31.90
C SER A 299 1.65 -19.21 -31.82
N ALA A 300 1.67 -19.88 -30.66
CA ALA A 300 0.89 -21.09 -30.44
C ALA A 300 -0.62 -20.80 -30.45
N SER A 301 -1.08 -19.74 -29.77
CA SER A 301 -2.48 -19.32 -29.78
C SER A 301 -2.97 -18.94 -31.18
N LEU A 302 -2.13 -18.28 -31.97
CA LEU A 302 -2.42 -17.94 -33.36
C LEU A 302 -2.50 -19.18 -34.26
N ALA A 303 -1.61 -20.16 -34.04
CA ALA A 303 -1.69 -21.44 -34.75
C ALA A 303 -2.96 -22.21 -34.40
N GLU A 304 -3.37 -22.19 -33.13
CA GLU A 304 -4.63 -22.76 -32.67
C GLU A 304 -5.83 -22.04 -33.28
N LEU A 305 -5.82 -20.71 -33.34
CA LEU A 305 -6.84 -19.92 -34.03
C LEU A 305 -6.96 -20.31 -35.51
N PHE A 306 -5.83 -20.44 -36.23
CA PHE A 306 -5.86 -20.90 -37.63
C PHE A 306 -6.32 -22.35 -37.78
N ALA A 307 -6.11 -23.21 -36.78
CA ALA A 307 -6.65 -24.55 -36.78
C ALA A 307 -8.18 -24.53 -36.56
N MET A 308 -8.65 -23.71 -35.63
CA MET A 308 -10.09 -23.49 -35.39
C MET A 308 -10.78 -22.94 -36.63
N ILE A 309 -10.23 -21.91 -37.30
CA ILE A 309 -10.79 -21.35 -38.53
C ILE A 309 -10.91 -22.42 -39.64
N ARG A 310 -9.94 -23.34 -39.72
CA ARG A 310 -9.98 -24.43 -40.71
C ARG A 310 -11.00 -25.52 -40.38
N GLN A 311 -11.29 -25.77 -39.11
CA GLN A 311 -12.16 -26.86 -38.67
C GLN A 311 -13.60 -26.43 -38.42
N LEU A 312 -13.79 -25.28 -37.78
CA LEU A 312 -15.07 -24.72 -37.36
C LEU A 312 -15.57 -23.62 -38.32
N GLU A 313 -14.86 -23.42 -39.43
CA GLU A 313 -15.08 -22.36 -40.40
C GLU A 313 -14.89 -20.96 -39.79
N VAL A 314 -15.30 -19.91 -40.52
CA VAL A 314 -15.04 -18.53 -40.12
C VAL A 314 -15.81 -18.20 -38.84
N PRO A 315 -15.14 -17.89 -37.71
CA PRO A 315 -15.82 -17.56 -36.47
C PRO A 315 -16.67 -16.31 -36.70
N THR A 316 -17.95 -16.38 -36.33
CA THR A 316 -18.83 -15.21 -36.35
C THR A 316 -18.64 -14.45 -35.05
N TRP A 317 -18.16 -13.20 -35.13
CA TRP A 317 -17.91 -12.37 -33.95
C TRP A 317 -19.21 -11.65 -33.58
N PHE A 318 -19.74 -11.94 -32.39
CA PHE A 318 -20.84 -11.17 -31.82
C PHE A 318 -20.25 -10.06 -30.94
N CYS A 319 -20.26 -8.83 -31.46
CA CYS A 319 -19.84 -7.66 -30.70
C CYS A 319 -21.08 -6.87 -30.26
N SER A 320 -21.24 -6.65 -28.96
CA SER A 320 -22.23 -5.72 -28.41
C SER A 320 -21.59 -4.34 -28.30
N PHE A 321 -22.03 -3.40 -29.13
CA PHE A 321 -21.56 -2.01 -29.06
C PHE A 321 -22.51 -1.18 -28.20
N SER A 322 -21.94 -0.38 -27.29
CA SER A 322 -22.65 0.63 -26.52
C SER A 322 -22.70 1.96 -27.28
N ALA A 323 -23.63 2.85 -26.91
CA ALA A 323 -23.69 4.20 -27.46
C ALA A 323 -22.40 5.02 -27.22
N ALA A 324 -21.59 4.64 -26.21
CA ALA A 324 -20.30 5.26 -25.94
C ALA A 324 -19.21 4.87 -26.97
N ASP A 325 -19.33 3.72 -27.64
CA ASP A 325 -18.31 3.21 -28.57
C ASP A 325 -18.25 4.04 -29.86
N ALA A 326 -19.31 4.80 -30.17
CA ALA A 326 -19.30 5.80 -31.24
C ALA A 326 -18.27 6.93 -31.01
N ARG A 327 -17.73 7.07 -29.79
CA ARG A 327 -16.64 8.01 -29.48
C ARG A 327 -15.25 7.43 -29.75
N TRP A 328 -15.14 6.11 -29.93
CA TRP A 328 -13.85 5.46 -30.15
C TRP A 328 -13.51 5.48 -31.64
N ILE A 329 -12.86 6.55 -32.07
CA ILE A 329 -12.58 6.85 -33.47
C ILE A 329 -11.71 5.76 -34.12
N GLU A 330 -10.74 5.21 -33.38
CA GLU A 330 -9.89 4.11 -33.86
C GLU A 330 -10.70 2.85 -34.21
N LEU A 331 -11.69 2.51 -33.40
CA LEU A 331 -12.57 1.37 -33.66
C LEU A 331 -13.41 1.59 -34.91
N LEU A 332 -13.96 2.80 -35.09
CA LEU A 332 -14.70 3.17 -36.30
C LEU A 332 -13.82 3.14 -37.55
N HIS A 333 -12.56 3.56 -37.44
CA HIS A 333 -11.60 3.48 -38.54
C HIS A 333 -11.29 2.03 -38.91
N HIS A 334 -11.04 1.16 -37.93
CA HIS A 334 -10.79 -0.26 -38.19
C HIS A 334 -12.00 -0.96 -38.83
N LEU A 335 -13.22 -0.64 -38.40
CA LEU A 335 -14.43 -1.17 -39.03
C LEU A 335 -14.62 -0.62 -40.45
N ALA A 336 -14.38 0.68 -40.67
CA ALA A 336 -14.47 1.28 -42.00
C ALA A 336 -13.45 0.66 -42.96
N ASP A 337 -12.22 0.45 -42.52
CA ASP A 337 -11.18 -0.23 -43.31
C ASP A 337 -11.57 -1.69 -43.59
N TYR A 338 -12.17 -2.41 -42.64
CA TYR A 338 -12.66 -3.78 -42.84
C TYR A 338 -13.77 -3.86 -43.90
N TYR A 339 -14.71 -2.91 -43.89
CA TYR A 339 -15.83 -2.84 -44.84
C TYR A 339 -15.51 -2.05 -46.13
N ASN A 340 -14.27 -1.59 -46.32
CA ASN A 340 -13.86 -0.72 -47.44
C ASN A 340 -14.74 0.55 -47.58
N ILE A 341 -15.17 1.14 -46.47
CA ILE A 341 -15.97 2.37 -46.44
C ILE A 341 -15.04 3.59 -46.48
N PRO A 342 -15.29 4.60 -47.34
CA PRO A 342 -14.47 5.80 -47.39
C PRO A 342 -14.52 6.57 -46.06
N ARG A 343 -13.35 6.96 -45.56
CA ARG A 343 -13.22 7.72 -44.30
C ARG A 343 -13.89 9.09 -44.45
N LYS A 344 -14.88 9.38 -43.60
CA LYS A 344 -15.51 10.72 -43.55
C LYS A 344 -14.52 11.69 -42.89
N LYS A 345 -14.31 12.85 -43.52
CA LYS A 345 -13.37 13.90 -43.05
C LYS A 345 -13.54 14.33 -41.59
N LYS A 346 -14.74 14.15 -41.02
CA LYS A 346 -15.09 14.47 -39.63
C LYS A 346 -14.35 13.63 -38.57
N TYR A 347 -13.69 12.54 -38.95
CA TYR A 347 -13.02 11.62 -38.03
C TYR A 347 -11.48 11.58 -38.20
N LEU A 348 -10.89 12.49 -38.99
CA LEU A 348 -9.45 12.54 -39.28
C LEU A 348 -8.64 13.41 -38.29
N GLU A 349 -9.29 14.03 -37.30
CA GLU A 349 -8.66 14.87 -36.27
C GLU A 349 -8.44 14.12 -34.95
#